data_AF-A0A947NPM1-F1
#
_entry.id   AF-A0A947NPM1-F1
#
_cell.length_a   1.000
_cell.length_b   1.000
_cell.length_c   1.000
_cell.angle_alpha   90.00
_cell.angle_beta   90.00
_cell.angle_gamma   90.00
#
_symmetry.space_group_name_H-M   'P 1'
#
loop_
_entity.id
_entity.type
_entity.pdbx_description
1 polymer ?
#
loop_
_entity_poly.entity_id
_entity_poly.type
_entity_poly.pdbx_seq_one_letter_code
_entity_poly.pdbx_strand_id
1 'polypeptide(L)'
;MVDENKLAKIRHLIASAEDAIRAAKAMLEGESEEAISDDINHLEKAKSVGSMENDGRVVEGVFDGLNMVGPDGKQYNVPANYASKSKLVEGDVLKLTISNDGSFVFKQIGPVDRKRLIGMLTQDEATGEYQVLSNGRNYKVLLASITYFKGEVGDEIVILVPIDKQTEWAAVENIV
;
A
#
# COMPACT_ATOMS: atom_id res chain seq x y z
N MET A 1 41.86 22.21 30.32
CA MET A 1 41.22 21.10 31.05
C MET A 1 39.89 20.84 30.39
N VAL A 2 39.67 19.65 29.85
CA VAL A 2 38.36 19.27 29.29
C VAL A 2 37.42 19.09 30.47
N ASP A 3 36.31 19.82 30.46
CA ASP A 3 35.31 19.83 31.52
C ASP A 3 34.72 18.41 31.65
N GLU A 4 35.15 17.64 32.66
CA GLU A 4 34.77 16.22 32.85
C GLU A 4 33.25 16.02 32.88
N ASN A 5 32.53 17.02 33.38
CA ASN A 5 31.06 17.05 33.42
C ASN A 5 30.44 17.12 32.01
N LYS A 6 31.08 17.85 31.10
CA LYS A 6 30.64 17.95 29.70
C LYS A 6 30.90 16.65 28.95
N LEU A 7 32.02 15.99 29.22
CA LEU A 7 32.36 14.69 28.63
C LEU A 7 31.40 13.59 29.11
N ALA A 8 31.07 13.57 30.40
CA ALA A 8 30.08 12.65 30.97
C ALA A 8 28.69 12.87 30.36
N LYS A 9 28.28 14.14 30.17
CA LYS A 9 27.00 14.47 29.53
C LYS A 9 26.95 14.04 28.06
N ILE A 10 28.03 14.23 27.30
CA ILE A 10 28.11 13.78 25.90
C ILE A 10 28.04 12.26 25.81
N ARG A 11 28.76 11.53 26.67
CA ARG A 11 28.68 10.06 26.72
C ARG A 11 27.28 9.57 27.03
N HIS A 12 26.59 10.23 27.96
CA HIS A 12 25.22 9.88 28.29
C HIS A 12 24.25 10.14 27.12
N LEU A 13 24.42 11.25 26.40
CA LEU A 13 23.63 11.56 25.19
C LEU A 13 23.88 10.55 24.07
N ILE A 14 25.13 10.11 23.87
CA ILE A 14 25.46 9.07 22.88
C ILE A 14 24.80 7.74 23.26
N ALA A 15 24.91 7.31 24.52
CA ALA A 15 24.28 6.08 24.98
C ALA A 15 22.75 6.12 24.80
N SER A 16 22.12 7.24 25.12
CA SER A 16 20.68 7.43 24.90
C SER A 16 20.30 7.39 23.41
N ALA A 17 21.13 7.95 22.52
CA ALA A 17 20.89 7.89 21.08
C ALA A 17 21.07 6.47 20.54
N GLU A 18 22.07 5.72 21.02
CA GLU A 18 22.29 4.33 20.65
C GLU A 18 21.13 3.43 21.08
N ASP A 19 20.59 3.63 22.30
CA ASP A 19 19.41 2.91 22.78
C ASP A 19 18.16 3.27 21.98
N ALA A 20 17.98 4.55 21.60
CA ALA A 20 16.89 4.97 20.72
C ALA A 20 17.00 4.35 19.32
N ILE A 21 18.21 4.29 18.75
CA ILE A 21 18.46 3.63 17.47
C ILE A 21 18.19 2.13 17.58
N ARG A 22 18.58 1.49 18.68
CA ARG A 22 18.31 0.07 18.91
C ARG A 22 16.82 -0.22 19.02
N ALA A 23 16.08 0.62 19.73
CA ALA A 23 14.63 0.53 19.82
C ALA A 23 13.97 0.69 18.45
N ALA A 24 14.39 1.69 17.66
CA ALA A 24 13.91 1.87 16.29
C ALA A 24 14.21 0.66 15.39
N LYS A 25 15.41 0.07 15.50
CA LYS A 25 15.76 -1.17 14.78
C LYS A 25 14.90 -2.37 15.20
N ALA A 26 14.64 -2.53 16.49
CA ALA A 26 13.77 -3.61 16.98
C ALA A 26 12.31 -3.45 16.54
N MET A 27 11.84 -2.20 16.39
CA MET A 27 10.52 -1.91 15.82
C MET A 27 10.50 -2.23 14.31
N LEU A 28 11.59 -1.94 13.58
CA LEU A 28 11.76 -2.33 12.18
C LEU A 28 11.84 -3.86 11.99
N GLU A 29 12.46 -4.60 12.91
CA GLU A 29 12.53 -6.07 12.85
C GLU A 29 11.17 -6.74 13.12
N GLY A 30 10.21 -6.02 13.71
CA GLY A 30 8.83 -6.49 13.91
C GLY A 30 7.91 -6.28 12.69
N GLU A 31 8.35 -5.49 11.72
CA GLU A 31 7.70 -5.26 10.43
C GLU A 31 8.50 -6.04 9.37
N SER A 32 7.85 -6.81 8.49
CA SER A 32 8.60 -7.60 7.50
C SER A 32 9.41 -6.67 6.58
N GLU A 33 10.68 -7.00 6.32
CA GLU A 33 11.55 -6.24 5.40
C GLU A 33 10.90 -6.07 4.00
N GLU A 34 10.04 -7.01 3.60
CA GLU A 34 9.27 -6.96 2.36
C GLU A 34 8.22 -5.82 2.38
N ALA A 35 7.44 -5.68 3.46
CA ALA A 35 6.43 -4.62 3.58
C ALA A 35 7.07 -3.21 3.62
N ILE A 36 8.20 -3.08 4.32
CA ILE A 36 8.96 -1.82 4.38
C ILE A 36 9.53 -1.47 2.99
N SER A 37 10.01 -2.46 2.24
CA SER A 37 10.57 -2.24 0.91
C SER A 37 9.51 -1.80 -0.11
N ASP A 38 8.30 -2.35 -0.02
CA ASP A 38 7.20 -1.98 -0.90
C ASP A 38 6.68 -0.58 -0.57
N ASP A 39 6.48 -0.23 0.71
CA ASP A 39 6.10 1.12 1.12
C ASP A 39 7.12 2.18 0.67
N ILE A 40 8.42 1.90 0.81
CA ILE A 40 9.49 2.78 0.32
C ILE A 40 9.43 2.92 -1.21
N ASN A 41 9.20 1.83 -1.94
CA ASN A 41 9.05 1.88 -3.40
C ASN A 41 7.82 2.69 -3.84
N HIS A 42 6.71 2.55 -3.13
CA HIS A 42 5.49 3.33 -3.37
C HIS A 42 5.72 4.82 -3.15
N LEU A 43 6.43 5.18 -2.07
CA LEU A 43 6.82 6.56 -1.77
C LEU A 43 7.76 7.17 -2.81
N GLU A 44 8.81 6.46 -3.21
CA GLU A 44 9.75 6.94 -4.22
C GLU A 44 9.06 7.10 -5.58
N LYS A 45 8.20 6.16 -5.96
CA LYS A 45 7.38 6.29 -7.17
C LYS A 45 6.44 7.49 -7.05
N ALA A 46 5.73 7.65 -5.93
CA ALA A 46 4.84 8.78 -5.70
C ALA A 46 5.57 10.14 -5.78
N LYS A 47 6.81 10.26 -5.30
CA LYS A 47 7.62 11.48 -5.49
C LYS A 47 8.00 11.74 -6.95
N SER A 48 8.24 10.68 -7.72
CA SER A 48 8.64 10.79 -9.12
C SER A 48 7.48 11.15 -10.06
N VAL A 49 6.26 10.66 -9.78
CA VAL A 49 5.07 10.88 -10.62
C VAL A 49 4.07 11.87 -10.03
N GLY A 50 4.11 12.10 -8.72
CA GLY A 50 3.11 12.86 -7.99
C GLY A 50 3.34 14.36 -8.05
N SER A 51 2.22 15.09 -8.09
CA SER A 51 2.18 16.54 -8.07
C SER A 51 1.16 17.02 -7.02
N MET A 52 1.39 18.21 -6.48
CA MET A 52 0.43 18.90 -5.61
C MET A 52 0.13 20.26 -6.23
N GLU A 53 -1.15 20.52 -6.51
CA GLU A 53 -1.60 21.77 -7.12
C GLU A 53 -2.74 22.39 -6.30
N ASN A 54 -2.98 23.70 -6.49
CA ASN A 54 -4.06 24.45 -5.85
C ASN A 54 -4.09 24.30 -4.32
N ASP A 55 -2.95 24.55 -3.65
CA ASP A 55 -2.83 24.52 -2.19
C ASP A 55 -3.21 23.15 -1.58
N GLY A 56 -2.89 22.05 -2.29
CA GLY A 56 -3.18 20.68 -1.83
C GLY A 56 -4.59 20.19 -2.12
N ARG A 57 -5.41 20.94 -2.88
CA ARG A 57 -6.73 20.47 -3.34
C ARG A 57 -6.64 19.37 -4.38
N VAL A 58 -5.52 19.28 -5.09
CA VAL A 58 -5.29 18.26 -6.09
C VAL A 58 -3.99 17.56 -5.75
N VAL A 59 -4.07 16.25 -5.55
CA VAL A 59 -2.93 15.39 -5.18
C VAL A 59 -2.88 14.22 -6.14
N GLU A 60 -1.73 13.98 -6.76
CA GLU A 60 -1.48 12.80 -7.57
C GLU A 60 -0.59 11.84 -6.80
N GLY A 61 -0.93 10.55 -6.78
CA GLY A 61 -0.28 9.55 -5.94
C GLY A 61 -0.41 8.14 -6.50
N VAL A 62 0.19 7.18 -5.80
CA VAL A 62 0.28 5.78 -6.22
C VAL A 62 -0.60 4.91 -5.35
N PHE A 63 -1.40 4.04 -5.96
CA PHE A 63 -2.24 3.07 -5.24
C PHE A 63 -1.40 1.94 -4.64
N ASP A 64 -1.59 1.62 -3.36
CA ASP A 64 -0.89 0.56 -2.62
C ASP A 64 -1.73 -0.71 -2.40
N GLY A 65 -2.97 -0.73 -2.92
CA GLY A 65 -3.91 -1.85 -2.73
C GLY A 65 -5.13 -1.47 -1.89
N LEU A 66 -4.99 -0.49 -1.00
CA LEU A 66 -6.09 0.06 -0.19
C LEU A 66 -6.15 1.60 -0.24
N ASN A 67 -5.00 2.24 -0.25
CA ASN A 67 -4.81 3.68 -0.19
C ASN A 67 -4.10 4.21 -1.43
N MET A 68 -4.19 5.52 -1.60
CA MET A 68 -3.31 6.28 -2.47
C MET A 68 -2.21 6.92 -1.62
N VAL A 69 -0.96 6.66 -1.93
CA VAL A 69 0.22 7.29 -1.32
C VAL A 69 0.57 8.54 -2.12
N GLY A 70 0.49 9.71 -1.48
CA GLY A 70 0.90 10.98 -2.06
C GLY A 70 2.42 11.19 -2.07
N PRO A 71 2.93 12.21 -2.78
CA PRO A 71 4.37 12.53 -2.83
C PRO A 71 4.92 13.00 -1.48
N ASP A 72 4.05 13.48 -0.60
CA ASP A 72 4.33 13.84 0.79
C ASP A 72 4.39 12.63 1.74
N GLY A 73 4.12 11.43 1.20
CA GLY A 73 4.00 10.18 1.94
C GLY A 73 2.72 10.03 2.74
N LYS A 74 1.77 10.95 2.57
CA LYS A 74 0.46 10.83 3.19
C LYS A 74 -0.36 9.76 2.47
N GLN A 75 -0.99 8.89 3.25
CA GLN A 75 -1.93 7.90 2.74
C GLN A 75 -3.35 8.46 2.72
N TYR A 76 -4.05 8.21 1.61
CA TYR A 76 -5.43 8.59 1.41
C TYR A 76 -6.26 7.34 1.13
N ASN A 77 -7.15 6.98 2.07
CA ASN A 77 -8.04 5.82 1.93
C ASN A 77 -8.85 5.90 0.62
N VAL A 78 -8.71 4.88 -0.24
CA VAL A 78 -9.48 4.79 -1.48
C VAL A 78 -10.76 3.98 -1.19
N PRO A 79 -11.94 4.46 -1.62
CA PRO A 79 -13.18 3.70 -1.42
C PRO A 79 -13.10 2.31 -2.08
N ALA A 80 -13.33 1.25 -1.30
CA ALA A 80 -13.23 -0.14 -1.76
C ALA A 80 -14.10 -0.43 -3.00
N ASN A 81 -15.29 0.19 -3.09
CA ASN A 81 -16.16 0.07 -4.26
C ASN A 81 -15.57 0.70 -5.52
N TYR A 82 -14.85 1.82 -5.39
CA TYR A 82 -14.18 2.46 -6.52
C TYR A 82 -12.99 1.61 -6.99
N ALA A 83 -12.18 1.13 -6.04
CA ALA A 83 -11.05 0.26 -6.32
C ALA A 83 -11.48 -1.05 -7.00
N SER A 84 -12.54 -1.68 -6.49
CA SER A 84 -13.14 -2.88 -7.05
C SER A 84 -13.67 -2.67 -8.47
N LYS A 85 -14.53 -1.65 -8.68
CA LYS A 85 -15.15 -1.38 -9.99
C LYS A 85 -14.14 -0.98 -11.06
N SER A 86 -13.11 -0.22 -10.67
CA SER A 86 -12.06 0.23 -11.60
C SER A 86 -10.94 -0.80 -11.77
N LYS A 87 -11.01 -1.93 -11.03
CA LYS A 87 -9.98 -2.98 -11.00
C LYS A 87 -8.58 -2.41 -10.78
N LEU A 88 -8.46 -1.55 -9.77
CA LEU A 88 -7.20 -0.88 -9.44
C LEU A 88 -6.16 -1.88 -8.98
N VAL A 89 -4.97 -1.78 -9.55
CA VAL A 89 -3.83 -2.64 -9.22
C VAL A 89 -2.76 -1.80 -8.54
N GLU A 90 -2.04 -2.38 -7.59
CA GLU A 90 -0.96 -1.64 -6.93
C GLU A 90 0.03 -1.06 -7.93
N GLY A 91 0.43 0.19 -7.70
CA GLY A 91 1.29 0.94 -8.60
C GLY A 91 0.53 1.85 -9.56
N ASP A 92 -0.80 1.71 -9.70
CA ASP A 92 -1.65 2.62 -10.47
C ASP A 92 -1.54 4.05 -9.96
N VAL A 93 -1.46 5.01 -10.89
CA VAL A 93 -1.43 6.43 -10.56
C VAL A 93 -2.86 6.96 -10.48
N LEU A 94 -3.19 7.51 -9.33
CA LEU A 94 -4.48 8.11 -9.02
C LEU A 94 -4.32 9.62 -8.83
N LYS A 95 -5.39 10.34 -9.18
CA LYS A 95 -5.59 11.74 -8.89
C LYS A 95 -6.71 11.89 -7.87
N LEU A 96 -6.37 12.43 -6.71
CA LEU A 96 -7.31 12.88 -5.70
C LEU A 96 -7.63 14.35 -5.92
N THR A 97 -8.92 14.67 -5.99
CA THR A 97 -9.42 16.05 -5.91
C THR A 97 -10.23 16.21 -4.63
N ILE A 98 -9.87 17.22 -3.83
CA ILE A 98 -10.57 17.62 -2.62
C ILE A 98 -11.48 18.77 -2.97
N SER A 99 -12.78 18.51 -2.95
CA SER A 99 -13.81 19.51 -3.21
C SER A 99 -13.88 20.54 -2.09
N ASN A 100 -14.52 21.69 -2.36
CA ASN A 100 -14.70 22.76 -1.35
C ASN A 100 -15.53 22.30 -0.13
N ASP A 101 -16.34 21.25 -0.27
CA ASP A 101 -17.12 20.63 0.80
C ASP A 101 -16.33 19.57 1.59
N GLY A 102 -15.07 19.34 1.25
CA GLY A 102 -14.20 18.34 1.87
C GLY A 102 -14.35 16.92 1.30
N SER A 103 -15.20 16.72 0.28
CA SER A 103 -15.33 15.40 -0.36
C SER A 103 -14.08 15.03 -1.17
N PHE A 104 -13.73 13.75 -1.13
CA PHE A 104 -12.61 13.18 -1.87
C PHE A 104 -13.12 12.49 -3.14
N VAL A 105 -12.58 12.92 -4.28
CA VAL A 105 -12.87 12.32 -5.59
C VAL A 105 -11.60 11.73 -6.16
N PHE A 106 -11.58 10.42 -6.31
CA PHE A 106 -10.46 9.69 -6.92
C PHE A 106 -10.71 9.43 -8.39
N LYS A 107 -9.66 9.59 -9.20
CA LYS A 107 -9.65 9.23 -10.62
C LYS A 107 -8.34 8.53 -10.97
N GLN A 108 -8.42 7.35 -11.56
CA GLN A 108 -7.26 6.71 -12.19
C GLN A 108 -6.80 7.53 -13.39
N ILE A 109 -5.51 7.88 -13.40
CA ILE A 109 -4.88 8.68 -14.46
C ILE A 109 -3.70 7.95 -15.13
N GLY A 110 -3.15 6.90 -14.50
CA GLY A 110 -2.07 6.10 -15.08
C GLY A 110 -2.15 4.65 -14.63
N PRO A 111 -2.86 3.77 -15.37
CA PRO A 111 -2.84 2.35 -15.06
C PRO A 111 -1.45 1.76 -15.33
N VAL A 112 -1.01 0.81 -14.50
CA VAL A 112 0.22 0.05 -14.75
C VAL A 112 -0.02 -1.17 -15.64
N ASP A 113 1.06 -1.64 -16.27
CA ASP A 113 1.05 -2.91 -16.97
C ASP A 113 0.80 -4.06 -16.01
N ARG A 114 -0.16 -4.91 -16.37
CA ARG A 114 -0.71 -5.95 -15.51
C ARG A 114 -0.92 -7.25 -16.27
N LYS A 115 -0.73 -8.36 -15.57
CA LYS A 115 -0.96 -9.72 -16.05
C LYS A 115 -2.15 -10.33 -15.34
N ARG A 116 -2.81 -11.26 -16.03
CA ARG A 116 -3.85 -12.11 -15.47
C ARG A 116 -3.22 -13.32 -14.82
N LEU A 117 -3.71 -13.65 -13.62
CA LEU A 117 -3.45 -14.93 -12.98
C LEU A 117 -4.79 -15.58 -12.66
N ILE A 118 -4.81 -16.91 -12.69
CA ILE A 118 -5.96 -17.71 -12.27
C ILE A 118 -5.57 -18.35 -10.94
N GLY A 119 -6.48 -18.32 -9.97
CA GLY A 119 -6.26 -18.92 -8.67
C GLY A 119 -7.56 -19.28 -7.99
N MET A 120 -7.44 -19.93 -6.83
CA MET A 120 -8.58 -20.34 -6.03
C MET A 120 -8.87 -19.30 -4.95
N LEU A 121 -10.13 -18.90 -4.80
CA LEU A 121 -10.56 -18.05 -3.68
C LEU A 121 -10.45 -18.83 -2.37
N THR A 122 -9.67 -18.28 -1.46
CA THR A 122 -9.52 -18.76 -0.09
C THR A 122 -9.89 -17.65 0.88
N GLN A 123 -10.03 -18.01 2.15
CA GLN A 123 -10.19 -17.06 3.24
C GLN A 123 -9.16 -17.40 4.30
N ASP A 124 -8.45 -16.38 4.77
CA ASP A 124 -7.51 -16.53 5.87
C ASP A 124 -8.29 -16.81 7.16
N GLU A 125 -8.00 -17.94 7.81
CA GLU A 125 -8.76 -18.38 8.99
C GLU A 125 -8.55 -17.50 10.22
N ALA A 126 -7.41 -16.79 10.30
CA ALA A 126 -7.07 -15.95 11.45
C ALA A 126 -7.68 -14.55 11.36
N THR A 127 -7.66 -13.96 10.17
CA THR A 127 -8.06 -12.57 9.90
C THR A 127 -9.45 -12.47 9.26
N GLY A 128 -9.93 -13.55 8.62
CA GLY A 128 -11.16 -13.55 7.83
C GLY A 128 -11.03 -12.83 6.49
N GLU A 129 -9.82 -12.41 6.09
CA GLU A 129 -9.59 -11.73 4.81
C GLU A 129 -9.69 -12.70 3.63
N TYR A 130 -10.31 -12.26 2.54
CA TYR A 130 -10.35 -13.03 1.31
C TYR A 130 -9.02 -12.93 0.56
N GLN A 131 -8.54 -14.06 0.06
CA GLN A 131 -7.30 -14.18 -0.67
C GLN A 131 -7.48 -15.06 -1.91
N VAL A 132 -6.62 -14.91 -2.91
CA VAL A 132 -6.57 -15.81 -4.06
C VAL A 132 -5.22 -16.51 -4.08
N LEU A 133 -5.24 -17.84 -3.96
CA LEU A 133 -4.05 -18.68 -4.07
C LEU A 133 -3.75 -18.94 -5.55
N SER A 134 -2.66 -18.37 -6.06
CA SER A 134 -2.19 -18.57 -7.44
C SER A 134 -0.68 -18.78 -7.46
N ASN A 135 -0.22 -19.80 -8.19
CA ASN A 135 1.20 -20.14 -8.33
C ASN A 135 1.95 -20.27 -6.99
N GLY A 136 1.28 -20.80 -5.96
CA GLY A 136 1.86 -20.99 -4.63
C GLY A 136 1.97 -19.72 -3.79
N ARG A 137 1.35 -18.61 -4.21
CA ARG A 137 1.30 -17.35 -3.46
C ARG A 137 -0.14 -16.91 -3.22
N ASN A 138 -0.38 -16.33 -2.04
CA ASN A 138 -1.65 -15.71 -1.70
C ASN A 138 -1.63 -14.23 -2.09
N TYR A 139 -2.69 -13.78 -2.74
CA TYR A 139 -2.94 -12.38 -3.05
C TYR A 139 -4.19 -11.91 -2.31
N LYS A 140 -4.07 -10.84 -1.52
CA LYS A 140 -5.23 -10.22 -0.87
C LYS A 140 -6.15 -9.60 -1.91
N VAL A 141 -7.46 -9.74 -1.71
CA VAL A 141 -8.48 -9.18 -2.61
C VAL A 141 -9.55 -8.45 -1.82
N LEU A 142 -10.09 -7.38 -2.42
CA LEU A 142 -11.10 -6.58 -1.75
C LEU A 142 -12.41 -7.35 -1.59
N LEU A 143 -12.97 -7.36 -0.38
CA LEU A 143 -14.31 -7.89 -0.10
C LEU A 143 -15.39 -7.31 -1.02
N ALA A 144 -15.28 -6.02 -1.36
CA ALA A 144 -16.17 -5.35 -2.30
C ALA A 144 -16.20 -6.04 -3.68
N SER A 145 -15.07 -6.59 -4.13
CA SER A 145 -15.01 -7.34 -5.38
C SER A 145 -15.66 -8.71 -5.25
N ILE A 146 -15.38 -9.44 -4.16
CA ILE A 146 -15.97 -10.77 -3.93
C ILE A 146 -17.50 -10.68 -3.84
N THR A 147 -18.01 -9.72 -3.08
CA THR A 147 -19.45 -9.48 -2.97
C THR A 147 -20.10 -9.05 -4.28
N TYR A 148 -19.42 -8.25 -5.11
CA TYR A 148 -19.92 -7.85 -6.42
C TYR A 148 -20.05 -9.04 -7.39
N PHE A 149 -19.04 -9.90 -7.45
CA PHE A 149 -19.04 -11.09 -8.31
C PHE A 149 -19.78 -12.28 -7.68
N LYS A 150 -20.19 -12.18 -6.41
CA LYS A 150 -20.83 -13.24 -5.63
C LYS A 150 -19.98 -14.50 -5.49
N GLY A 151 -18.68 -14.30 -5.21
CA GLY A 151 -17.75 -15.40 -5.05
C GLY A 151 -17.88 -16.14 -3.74
N GLU A 152 -17.64 -17.43 -3.78
CA GLU A 152 -17.59 -18.35 -2.66
C GLU A 152 -16.20 -18.98 -2.53
N VAL A 153 -15.78 -19.30 -1.29
CA VAL A 153 -14.50 -19.96 -1.06
C VAL A 153 -14.45 -21.28 -1.83
N GLY A 154 -13.38 -21.48 -2.60
CA GLY A 154 -13.22 -22.60 -3.53
C GLY A 154 -13.45 -22.22 -5.00
N ASP A 155 -14.03 -21.05 -5.29
CA ASP A 155 -14.22 -20.58 -6.65
C ASP A 155 -12.90 -20.30 -7.37
N GLU A 156 -12.87 -20.53 -8.68
CA GLU A 156 -11.76 -20.14 -9.53
C GLU A 156 -11.93 -18.67 -9.95
N ILE A 157 -10.92 -17.84 -9.68
CA ILE A 157 -10.95 -16.40 -9.89
C ILE A 157 -9.81 -15.96 -10.78
N VAL A 158 -10.13 -15.08 -11.74
CA VAL A 158 -9.15 -14.33 -12.50
C VAL A 158 -8.80 -13.04 -11.77
N ILE A 159 -7.54 -12.88 -11.42
CA ILE A 159 -7.00 -11.68 -10.76
C ILE A 159 -6.02 -10.95 -11.67
N LEU A 160 -5.90 -9.64 -11.46
CA LEU A 160 -4.93 -8.75 -12.10
C LEU A 160 -3.88 -8.33 -11.08
N VAL A 161 -2.63 -8.51 -11.45
CA VAL A 161 -1.45 -8.12 -10.67
C VAL A 161 -0.48 -7.36 -11.57
N PRO A 162 0.37 -6.47 -11.03
CA PRO A 162 1.34 -5.74 -11.85
C PRO A 162 2.37 -6.72 -12.44
N ILE A 163 2.90 -6.41 -13.62
CA ILE A 163 3.94 -7.23 -14.27
C ILE A 163 5.30 -7.03 -13.59
N ASP A 164 5.61 -5.77 -13.29
CA ASP A 164 6.98 -5.35 -12.96
C ASP A 164 7.34 -5.47 -11.49
N LYS A 165 6.38 -5.79 -10.62
CA LYS A 165 6.61 -5.90 -9.18
C LYS A 165 5.85 -7.05 -8.55
N GLN A 166 6.39 -7.52 -7.43
CA GLN A 166 5.62 -8.32 -6.49
C GLN A 166 4.62 -7.40 -5.78
N THR A 167 3.50 -7.98 -5.35
CA THR A 167 2.34 -7.25 -4.85
C THR A 167 1.67 -8.12 -3.81
N GLU A 168 1.09 -7.49 -2.80
CA GLU A 168 0.29 -8.19 -1.79
C GLU A 168 -1.18 -8.25 -2.23
N TRP A 169 -1.67 -7.17 -2.84
CA TRP A 169 -3.04 -7.00 -3.31
C TRP A 169 -3.20 -7.31 -4.79
N ALA A 170 -4.36 -7.87 -5.13
CA ALA A 170 -4.76 -8.08 -6.51
C ALA A 170 -6.18 -7.57 -6.77
N ALA A 171 -6.43 -7.13 -8.00
CA ALA A 171 -7.76 -6.76 -8.43
C ALA A 171 -8.48 -7.97 -9.01
N VAL A 172 -9.70 -8.26 -8.56
CA VAL A 172 -10.52 -9.32 -9.15
C VAL A 172 -11.09 -8.85 -10.49
N GLU A 173 -10.86 -9.63 -11.54
CA GLU A 173 -11.37 -9.33 -12.89
C GLU A 173 -12.74 -9.97 -13.12
N ASN A 174 -12.87 -11.26 -12.78
CA ASN A 174 -14.09 -12.07 -12.85
C ASN A 174 -13.90 -13.40 -12.09
N ILE A 175 -15.02 -14.07 -11.83
CA ILE A 175 -15.09 -15.48 -11.39
C ILE A 175 -15.34 -16.35 -12.63
N VAL A 176 -14.80 -17.57 -12.65
CA VAL A 176 -14.87 -18.53 -13.77
C VAL A 176 -16.02 -19.50 -13.58
#